data_AF-A0A9Q3CLE5-F1
#
_entry.id   AF-A0A9Q3CLE5-F1
#
_cell.length_a   1.000
_cell.length_b   1.000
_cell.length_c   1.000
_cell.angle_alpha   90.00
_cell.angle_beta   90.00
_cell.angle_gamma   90.00
#
_symmetry.space_group_name_H-M   'P 1'
#
loop_
_entity.id
_entity.type
_entity.pdbx_description
1 polymer ?
#
loop_
_entity_poly.entity_id
_entity_poly.type
_entity_poly.pdbx_seq_one_letter_code
_entity_poly.pdbx_strand_id
1 'polypeptide(L)'
;MPVYLDIKLRAKVVGMQKEGLSFQAIAAHSNIPLSMVYKNIKPFNLQGTCKMDSKTGYPTKMNKCDHWELSRIITGRHCLTVAQVADMLTAQVSTRTIQQEIHQLGK
;
A
#
# COMPACT_ATOMS: atom_id res chain seq x y z
N MET A 1 15.74 -9.48 4.26
CA MET A 1 14.90 -8.31 3.90
C MET A 1 14.94 -8.12 2.39
N PRO A 2 13.81 -7.87 1.70
CA PRO A 2 13.86 -7.53 0.28
C PRO A 2 14.61 -6.20 0.10
N VAL A 3 15.71 -6.23 -0.66
CA VAL A 3 16.46 -5.03 -1.04
C VAL A 3 15.67 -4.32 -2.14
N TYR A 4 15.17 -3.13 -1.85
CA TYR A 4 14.45 -2.32 -2.82
C TYR A 4 15.37 -1.24 -3.37
N LEU A 5 15.47 -1.16 -4.70
CA LEU A 5 16.11 -0.01 -5.35
C LEU A 5 15.29 1.25 -5.10
N ASP A 6 15.99 2.34 -4.82
CA ASP A 6 15.38 3.67 -4.80
C ASP A 6 14.82 4.04 -6.18
N ILE A 7 13.79 4.88 -6.20
CA ILE A 7 13.08 5.30 -7.42
C ILE A 7 14.05 5.96 -8.41
N LYS A 8 14.99 6.77 -7.92
CA LYS A 8 16.01 7.42 -8.77
C LYS A 8 16.90 6.41 -9.48
N LEU A 9 17.30 5.36 -8.75
CA LEU A 9 18.16 4.33 -9.28
C LEU A 9 17.43 3.44 -10.30
N ARG A 10 16.13 3.20 -10.10
CA ARG A 10 15.28 2.53 -11.10
C ARG A 10 15.11 3.34 -12.38
N ALA A 11 14.86 4.64 -12.25
CA ALA A 11 14.75 5.53 -13.40
C ALA A 11 16.04 5.53 -14.22
N LYS A 12 17.20 5.50 -13.55
CA LYS A 12 18.51 5.37 -14.20
C LYS A 12 18.67 4.04 -14.96
N VAL A 13 18.30 2.91 -14.34
CA VAL A 13 18.32 1.57 -14.96
C VAL A 13 17.43 1.51 -16.20
N VAL A 14 16.24 2.10 -16.14
CA VAL A 14 15.32 2.19 -17.29
C VAL A 14 15.86 3.12 -18.36
N GLY A 15 16.45 4.26 -17.99
CA GLY A 15 17.10 5.19 -18.91
C GLY A 15 18.19 4.51 -19.73
N MET A 16 19.11 3.79 -19.05
CA MET A 16 20.17 3.03 -19.72
C MET A 16 19.61 1.95 -20.67
N GLN A 17 18.50 1.30 -20.31
CA GLN A 17 17.87 0.33 -21.21
C GLN A 17 17.25 1.00 -22.44
N LYS A 18 16.67 2.20 -22.31
CA LYS A 18 16.18 2.99 -23.46
C LYS A 18 17.30 3.51 -24.35
N GLU A 19 18.48 3.76 -23.78
CA GLU A 19 19.71 4.09 -24.50
C GLU A 19 20.31 2.88 -25.25
N GLY A 20 19.73 1.68 -25.08
CA GLY A 20 20.11 0.47 -25.81
C GLY A 20 21.16 -0.38 -25.10
N LEU A 21 21.50 -0.10 -23.84
CA LEU A 21 22.44 -0.94 -23.09
C LEU A 21 21.83 -2.32 -22.80
N SER A 22 22.66 -3.36 -22.89
CA SER A 22 22.28 -4.71 -22.52
C SER A 22 22.07 -4.83 -21.00
N PHE A 23 21.21 -5.76 -20.56
CA PHE A 23 20.95 -5.96 -19.12
C PHE A 23 22.22 -6.26 -18.32
N GLN A 24 23.19 -6.96 -18.93
CA GLN A 24 24.50 -7.25 -18.32
C GLN A 24 25.34 -5.98 -18.16
N ALA A 25 25.38 -5.12 -19.19
CA ALA A 25 26.08 -3.85 -19.12
C ALA A 25 25.48 -2.94 -18.05
N ILE A 26 24.15 -2.90 -17.93
CA ILE A 26 23.45 -2.11 -16.90
C ILE A 26 23.76 -2.62 -15.50
N ALA A 27 23.78 -3.95 -15.31
CA ALA A 27 24.12 -4.58 -14.04
C ALA A 27 25.55 -4.24 -13.59
N ALA A 28 26.51 -4.30 -14.52
CA ALA A 28 27.90 -3.92 -14.29
C ALA A 28 28.05 -2.42 -14.00
N HIS A 29 27.43 -1.55 -14.81
CA HIS A 29 27.50 -0.10 -14.64
C HIS A 29 26.87 0.41 -13.35
N SER A 30 25.74 -0.17 -12.95
CA SER A 30 24.99 0.29 -11.78
C SER A 30 25.35 -0.46 -10.50
N ASN A 31 26.22 -1.47 -10.59
CA ASN A 31 26.55 -2.40 -9.51
C ASN A 31 25.28 -3.03 -8.87
N ILE A 32 24.38 -3.52 -9.72
CA ILE A 32 23.08 -4.09 -9.32
C ILE A 32 23.01 -5.54 -9.80
N PRO A 33 22.49 -6.49 -9.01
CA PRO A 33 22.27 -7.85 -9.47
C PRO A 33 21.41 -7.90 -10.73
N LEU A 34 21.80 -8.73 -11.69
CA LEU A 34 21.10 -8.88 -12.97
C LEU A 34 19.60 -9.21 -12.76
N SER A 35 19.29 -10.07 -11.79
CA SER A 35 17.92 -10.40 -11.40
C SER A 35 17.09 -9.18 -10.98
N MET A 36 17.73 -8.19 -10.36
CA MET A 36 17.10 -6.96 -9.94
C MET A 36 16.92 -6.00 -11.12
N VAL A 37 17.87 -5.94 -12.07
CA VAL A 37 17.68 -5.20 -13.35
C VAL A 37 16.44 -5.71 -14.08
N TYR A 38 16.30 -7.03 -14.26
CA TYR A 38 15.10 -7.63 -14.88
C TYR A 38 13.80 -7.30 -14.14
N LYS A 39 13.81 -7.39 -12.80
CA LYS A 39 12.63 -7.09 -11.96
C LYS A 39 12.17 -5.63 -12.05
N ASN A 40 13.03 -4.70 -12.47
CA ASN A 40 12.66 -3.28 -12.58
C ASN A 40 12.29 -2.87 -14.01
N ILE A 41 12.90 -3.49 -15.02
CA ILE A 41 12.59 -3.17 -16.43
C ILE A 41 11.29 -3.84 -16.87
N LYS A 42 11.01 -5.07 -16.43
CA LYS A 42 9.78 -5.78 -16.82
C LYS A 42 8.49 -5.03 -16.44
N PRO A 43 8.32 -4.53 -15.18
CA PRO A 43 7.15 -3.72 -14.83
C PRO A 43 7.09 -2.41 -15.61
N PHE A 44 8.23 -1.76 -15.87
CA PHE A 44 8.26 -0.54 -16.66
C PHE A 44 7.74 -0.77 -18.09
N ASN A 45 8.11 -1.87 -18.73
CA ASN A 45 7.61 -2.21 -20.07
C ASN A 45 6.11 -2.55 -20.08
N LEU A 46 5.57 -3.06 -18.96
CA LEU A 46 4.16 -3.46 -18.85
C LEU A 46 3.24 -2.31 -18.41
N GLN A 47 3.67 -1.51 -17.45
CA GLN A 47 2.86 -0.49 -16.77
C GLN A 47 3.30 0.95 -17.12
N GLY A 48 4.47 1.13 -17.74
CA GLY A 48 5.02 2.45 -18.05
C GLY A 48 5.55 3.23 -16.84
N THR A 49 5.64 2.61 -15.66
CA THR A 49 6.06 3.31 -14.43
C THR A 49 7.25 2.63 -13.73
N CYS A 50 8.07 3.44 -13.06
CA CYS A 50 9.16 2.97 -12.18
C CYS A 50 8.71 2.81 -10.72
N LYS A 51 7.44 3.11 -10.43
CA LYS A 51 6.86 2.95 -9.09
C LYS A 51 6.58 1.47 -8.88
N MET A 52 6.94 0.96 -7.71
CA MET A 52 6.48 -0.38 -7.35
C MET A 52 5.04 -0.26 -6.88
N ASP A 53 4.23 -1.23 -7.27
CA ASP A 53 2.93 -1.42 -6.66
C ASP A 53 3.12 -1.55 -5.15
N SER A 54 2.38 -0.74 -4.39
CA SER A 54 2.26 -0.97 -2.96
C SER A 54 1.72 -2.38 -2.79
N LYS A 55 2.39 -3.20 -1.97
CA LYS A 55 1.82 -4.49 -1.60
C LYS A 55 0.44 -4.21 -1.03
N THR A 56 -0.59 -4.79 -1.63
CA THR A 56 -1.93 -4.76 -1.05
C THR A 56 -1.80 -5.40 0.33
N GLY A 57 -2.12 -4.62 1.35
CA GLY A 57 -2.15 -5.12 2.73
C GLY A 57 -3.19 -6.22 2.88
N TYR A 58 -3.21 -6.86 4.04
CA TYR A 58 -4.30 -7.74 4.40
C TYR A 58 -5.62 -6.96 4.34
N PRO A 59 -6.72 -7.59 3.89
CA PRO A 59 -8.03 -6.95 3.90
C PRO A 59 -8.36 -6.50 5.32
N THR A 60 -8.89 -5.28 5.43
CA THR A 60 -9.32 -4.70 6.70
C THR A 60 -10.51 -5.49 7.24
N LYS A 61 -10.62 -5.59 8.57
CA LYS A 61 -11.74 -6.28 9.22
C LYS A 61 -13.07 -5.53 9.08
N MET A 62 -13.01 -4.22 8.80
CA MET A 62 -14.17 -3.41 8.45
C MET A 62 -14.18 -3.14 6.95
N ASN A 63 -15.35 -3.33 6.36
CA ASN A 63 -15.62 -2.96 4.99
C ASN A 63 -16.17 -1.52 4.93
N LYS A 64 -16.25 -0.94 3.73
CA LYS A 64 -16.74 0.43 3.52
C LYS A 64 -18.15 0.66 4.08
N CYS A 65 -19.02 -0.34 4.02
CA CYS A 65 -20.37 -0.29 4.61
C CYS A 65 -20.31 -0.14 6.14
N ASP A 66 -19.46 -0.92 6.80
CA ASP A 66 -19.27 -0.87 8.25
C ASP A 66 -18.71 0.49 8.69
N HIS A 67 -17.80 1.07 7.89
CA HIS A 67 -17.31 2.44 8.14
C HIS A 67 -18.41 3.48 8.02
N TRP A 68 -19.28 3.36 7.03
CA TRP A 68 -20.43 4.24 6.86
C TRP A 68 -21.40 4.14 8.04
N GLU A 69 -21.68 2.92 8.49
CA GLU A 69 -22.53 2.66 9.64
C GLU A 69 -21.92 3.21 10.93
N LEU A 70 -20.62 2.95 11.17
CA LEU A 70 -19.87 3.49 12.30
C LEU A 70 -19.93 5.03 12.33
N SER A 71 -19.66 5.68 11.20
CA SER A 71 -19.70 7.14 11.10
C SER A 71 -21.11 7.69 11.37
N ARG A 72 -22.17 7.01 10.89
CA ARG A 72 -23.56 7.39 11.16
C ARG A 72 -23.90 7.31 12.65
N ILE A 73 -23.50 6.22 13.32
CA ILE A 73 -23.77 6.01 14.75
C ILE A 73 -23.10 7.11 15.59
N ILE A 74 -21.81 7.38 15.34
CA ILE A 74 -21.05 8.37 16.11
C ILE A 74 -21.59 9.79 15.90
N THR A 75 -21.94 10.14 14.67
CA THR A 75 -22.50 11.48 14.36
C THR A 75 -23.89 11.67 14.96
N GLY A 76 -24.71 10.62 14.99
CA GLY A 76 -26.03 10.70 15.60
C GLY A 76 -26.00 10.70 17.13
N ARG A 77 -24.96 10.12 17.74
CA ARG A 77 -24.90 9.89 19.20
C ARG A 77 -23.45 9.96 19.71
N HIS A 78 -22.96 11.17 19.95
CA HIS A 78 -21.58 11.43 20.39
C HIS A 78 -21.22 10.92 21.80
N CYS A 79 -22.20 10.56 22.63
CA CYS A 79 -21.97 10.09 24.01
C CYS A 79 -21.94 8.57 24.16
N LEU A 80 -21.97 7.80 23.06
CA LEU A 80 -21.94 6.34 23.14
C LEU A 80 -20.55 5.82 23.49
N THR A 81 -20.51 4.79 24.32
CA THR A 81 -19.28 4.06 24.61
C THR A 81 -18.91 3.15 23.44
N VAL A 82 -17.62 2.84 23.28
CA VAL A 82 -17.13 1.95 22.21
C VAL A 82 -17.78 0.56 22.27
N ALA A 83 -18.10 0.06 23.48
CA ALA A 83 -18.82 -1.20 23.65
C ALA A 83 -20.24 -1.13 23.07
N GLN A 84 -20.99 -0.07 23.36
CA GLN A 84 -22.32 0.14 22.80
C GLN A 84 -22.28 0.30 21.27
N VAL A 85 -21.25 0.95 20.74
CA VAL A 85 -21.06 1.06 19.29
C VAL A 85 -20.76 -0.31 18.67
N ALA A 86 -20.00 -1.16 19.36
CA ALA A 86 -19.73 -2.53 18.92
C ALA A 86 -21.01 -3.38 18.87
N ASP A 87 -21.88 -3.26 19.89
CA ASP A 87 -23.17 -3.96 19.92
C ASP A 87 -24.13 -3.50 18.82
N MET A 88 -24.02 -2.24 18.39
CA MET A 88 -24.83 -1.67 17.32
C MET A 88 -24.28 -1.96 15.91
N LEU A 89 -22.99 -2.31 15.79
CA LEU A 89 -22.39 -2.66 14.51
C LEU A 89 -22.69 -4.13 14.17
N THR A 90 -23.04 -4.37 12.91
CA THR A 90 -23.18 -5.75 12.39
C THR A 90 -21.83 -6.47 12.26
N ALA A 91 -20.74 -5.72 12.11
CA ALA A 91 -19.40 -6.27 11.99
C ALA A 91 -18.86 -6.75 13.35
N GLN A 92 -18.48 -8.03 13.44
CA GLN A 92 -17.82 -8.61 14.62
C GLN A 92 -16.35 -8.17 14.71
N VAL A 93 -16.14 -6.89 15.01
CA VAL A 93 -14.81 -6.27 15.15
C VAL A 93 -14.50 -6.02 16.62
N SER A 94 -13.21 -6.12 16.97
CA SER A 94 -12.78 -5.82 18.33
C SER A 94 -13.00 -4.35 18.67
N THR A 95 -13.29 -4.05 19.94
CA THR A 95 -13.41 -2.67 20.45
C THR A 95 -12.19 -1.82 20.15
N ARG A 96 -10.99 -2.43 20.18
CA ARG A 96 -9.74 -1.77 19.78
C ARG A 96 -9.74 -1.33 18.30
N THR A 97 -10.24 -2.17 17.41
CA THR A 97 -10.37 -1.83 15.98
C THR A 97 -11.33 -0.68 15.81
N ILE A 98 -12.50 -0.74 16.46
CA ILE A 98 -13.47 0.35 16.42
C ILE A 98 -12.85 1.65 16.91
N GLN A 99 -12.16 1.65 18.05
CA GLN A 99 -11.48 2.84 18.57
C GLN A 99 -10.43 3.41 17.59
N GLN A 100 -9.65 2.55 16.93
CA GLN A 100 -8.71 2.99 15.89
C GLN A 100 -9.43 3.64 14.71
N GLU A 101 -10.57 3.10 14.29
CA GLU A 101 -11.35 3.66 13.19
C GLU A 101 -12.02 4.98 13.58
N ILE A 102 -12.51 5.12 14.81
CA ILE A 102 -13.02 6.41 15.33
C ILE A 102 -11.93 7.48 15.25
N HIS A 103 -10.72 7.15 15.71
CA HIS A 103 -9.57 8.05 15.65
C HIS A 103 -9.20 8.41 14.20
N GLN A 104 -9.25 7.45 13.26
CA GLN A 104 -9.00 7.71 11.84
C GLN A 104 -10.06 8.61 11.20
N LEU A 105 -11.32 8.53 11.67
CA LEU A 105 -12.41 9.42 11.26
C LEU A 105 -12.27 10.83 11.83
N GLY A 106 -11.31 11.08 12.73
CA GLY A 106 -11.07 12.38 13.35
C GLY A 106 -12.16 12.81 14.33
N LYS A 107 -12.85 11.84 14.96
CA LYS A 107 -13.94 12.06 15.92
C LYS A 107 -13.57 11.62 17.32
#